data_AF-A0A4V3WCZ3-F1
#
_entry.id   AF-A0A4V3WCZ3-F1
#
_cell.length_a   1.000
_cell.length_b   1.000
_cell.length_c   1.000
_cell.angle_alpha   90.00
_cell.angle_beta   90.00
_cell.angle_gamma   90.00
#
_symmetry.space_group_name_H-M   'P 1'
#
loop_
_entity.id
_entity.type
_entity.pdbx_description
1 polymer ?
#
loop_
_entity_poly.entity_id
_entity_poly.type
_entity_poly.pdbx_seq_one_letter_code
_entity_poly.pdbx_strand_id
1 'polypeptide(L)'
;MVRPTLPVNLPESSPEQAHRLVGRFEWIYTPKHASWLNMAELEFSALQRQCLNRRIPSLERLRSEVEAWVAARSRAGITLNWQFSTPVARRTLRRHCENICIN
;
A
#
# COMPACT_ATOMS: atom_id res chain seq x y z
N MET A 1 -11.96 7.95 6.99
CA MET A 1 -11.57 6.65 6.39
C MET A 1 -12.83 5.82 6.23
N VAL A 2 -13.51 5.89 5.08
CA VAL A 2 -14.59 4.96 4.76
C VAL A 2 -13.92 3.78 4.08
N ARG A 3 -13.94 2.60 4.70
CA ARG A 3 -13.52 1.37 4.03
C ARG A 3 -14.58 1.05 2.97
N PRO A 4 -14.28 1.09 1.67
CA PRO A 4 -15.14 0.39 0.72
C PRO A 4 -14.88 -1.10 0.97
N THR A 5 -15.84 -1.78 1.58
CA THR A 5 -15.81 -3.24 1.69
C THR A 5 -16.07 -3.81 0.30
N LEU A 6 -15.05 -3.84 -0.56
CA LEU A 6 -15.12 -4.58 -1.81
C LEU A 6 -15.02 -6.08 -1.46
N PRO A 7 -16.00 -6.91 -1.81
CA PRO A 7 -15.93 -8.34 -1.56
C PRO A 7 -14.74 -8.95 -2.31
N VAL A 8 -14.04 -9.89 -1.67
CA VAL A 8 -12.84 -10.57 -2.19
C VAL A 8 -13.13 -11.44 -3.43
N ASN A 9 -14.41 -11.59 -3.81
CA ASN A 9 -14.88 -12.13 -5.07
C ASN A 9 -15.78 -11.08 -5.72
N LEU A 10 -15.24 -10.32 -6.68
CA LEU A 10 -16.08 -9.50 -7.54
C LEU A 10 -16.82 -10.46 -8.49
N PRO A 11 -18.16 -10.43 -8.59
CA PRO A 11 -18.81 -10.99 -9.77
C PRO A 11 -18.20 -10.30 -10.99
N GLU A 12 -18.17 -10.97 -12.15
CA GLU A 12 -17.84 -10.31 -13.42
C GLU A 12 -18.73 -9.07 -13.55
N SER A 13 -18.16 -7.90 -13.25
CA SER A 13 -18.87 -6.64 -13.25
C SER A 13 -19.16 -6.28 -14.69
N SER A 14 -20.39 -5.84 -14.99
CA SER A 14 -20.68 -5.35 -16.33
C SER A 14 -19.66 -4.25 -16.71
N PRO A 15 -19.29 -4.12 -18.00
CA PRO A 15 -18.34 -3.10 -18.44
C PRO A 15 -18.67 -1.69 -17.92
N GLU A 16 -19.96 -1.37 -17.82
CA GLU A 16 -20.47 -0.09 -17.29
C GLU A 16 -20.18 0.07 -15.79
N GLN A 17 -20.31 -1.01 -15.02
CA GLN A 17 -20.01 -0.99 -13.59
C GLN A 17 -18.51 -0.88 -13.32
N ALA A 18 -17.68 -1.60 -14.09
CA ALA A 18 -16.22 -1.47 -14.02
C ALA A 18 -15.77 -0.04 -14.35
N HIS A 19 -16.29 0.55 -15.43
CA HIS A 19 -15.96 1.92 -15.83
C HIS A 19 -16.36 2.95 -14.76
N ARG A 20 -17.57 2.80 -14.18
CA ARG A 20 -18.02 3.65 -13.07
C ARG A 20 -17.11 3.56 -11.85
N LEU A 21 -16.59 2.37 -11.53
CA LEU A 21 -15.68 2.18 -10.41
C LEU A 21 -14.32 2.83 -10.68
N VAL A 22 -13.76 2.66 -11.88
CA VAL A 22 -12.49 3.28 -12.26
C VAL A 22 -12.55 4.80 -12.14
N GLY A 23 -13.66 5.42 -12.57
CA GLY A 23 -13.87 6.86 -12.47
C GLY A 23 -13.90 7.43 -11.03
N ARG A 24 -13.90 6.58 -9.99
CA ARG A 24 -13.85 7.02 -8.58
C ARG A 24 -12.43 7.17 -8.05
N PHE A 25 -11.42 6.74 -8.79
CA PHE A 25 -10.03 6.75 -8.35
C PHE A 25 -9.25 7.90 -8.99
N GLU A 26 -8.48 8.62 -8.16
CA GLU A 26 -7.41 9.47 -8.63
C GLU A 26 -6.12 8.63 -8.69
N TRP A 27 -5.50 8.58 -9.87
CA TRP A 27 -4.29 7.80 -10.09
C TRP A 27 -3.06 8.64 -9.72
N ILE A 28 -2.45 8.31 -8.59
CA ILE A 28 -1.18 8.92 -8.17
C ILE A 28 -0.03 7.99 -8.59
N TYR A 29 0.78 8.43 -9.55
CA TYR A 29 1.91 7.63 -10.03
C TYR A 29 3.13 7.78 -9.12
N THR A 30 3.60 6.68 -8.54
CA THR A 30 4.86 6.64 -7.80
C THR A 30 6.05 6.60 -8.76
N PRO A 31 7.09 7.43 -8.59
CA PRO A 31 8.28 7.37 -9.43
C PRO A 31 8.93 5.98 -9.41
N LYS A 32 9.42 5.51 -10.56
CA LYS A 32 9.95 4.15 -10.77
C LYS A 32 11.01 3.70 -9.75
N HIS A 33 11.83 4.62 -9.26
CA HIS A 33 12.92 4.34 -8.32
C HIS A 33 12.66 4.87 -6.90
N ALA A 34 11.41 5.20 -6.59
CA ALA A 34 10.97 5.71 -5.28
C ALA A 34 9.94 4.78 -4.64
N SER A 35 10.06 3.48 -4.87
CA SER A 35 9.14 2.47 -4.33
C SER A 35 9.11 2.50 -2.79
N TRP A 36 10.24 2.83 -2.15
CA TRP A 36 10.36 3.06 -0.71
C TRP A 36 9.47 4.18 -0.15
N LEU A 37 8.90 5.03 -1.02
CA LEU A 37 7.91 6.05 -0.68
C LEU A 37 6.47 5.50 -0.68
N ASN A 38 6.28 4.23 -1.01
CA ASN A 38 4.97 3.60 -1.02
C ASN A 38 4.57 3.19 0.40
N MET A 39 3.43 3.69 0.87
CA MET A 39 2.87 3.32 2.18
C MET A 39 2.67 1.80 2.33
N ALA A 40 2.36 1.10 1.24
CA ALA A 40 2.25 -0.37 1.26
C ALA A 40 3.58 -1.03 1.64
N GLU A 41 4.72 -0.48 1.22
CA GLU A 41 6.04 -1.04 1.55
C GLU A 41 6.36 -0.92 3.04
N LEU A 42 5.87 0.12 3.74
CA LEU A 42 6.02 0.24 5.20
C LEU A 42 5.30 -0.89 5.93
N GLU A 43 4.06 -1.21 5.54
CA GLU A 43 3.31 -2.34 6.12
C GLU A 43 3.97 -3.68 5.79
N PHE A 44 4.47 -3.88 4.57
CA PHE A 44 5.24 -5.08 4.23
C PHE A 44 6.50 -5.21 5.07
N SER A 45 7.20 -4.10 5.33
CA SER A 45 8.37 -4.08 6.21
C SER A 45 8.01 -4.48 7.65
N ALA A 46 6.85 -4.04 8.16
CA ALA A 46 6.36 -4.45 9.47
C ALA A 46 5.99 -5.94 9.48
N LEU A 47 5.26 -6.42 8.47
CA LEU A 47 4.88 -7.82 8.31
C LEU A 47 6.11 -8.73 8.26
N GLN A 48 7.14 -8.34 7.51
CA GLN A 48 8.38 -9.09 7.40
C GLN A 48 9.05 -9.27 8.76
N ARG A 49 9.18 -8.20 9.54
CA ARG A 49 9.86 -8.25 10.86
C ARG A 49 9.03 -8.97 11.91
N GLN A 50 7.71 -8.79 11.91
CA GLN A 50 6.83 -9.25 12.98
C GLN A 50 6.25 -10.65 12.75
N CYS A 51 6.01 -11.04 11.49
CA CYS A 51 5.33 -12.29 11.16
C CYS A 51 6.23 -13.24 10.36
N LEU A 52 6.95 -12.72 9.37
CA LEU A 52 7.66 -13.54 8.36
C LEU A 52 9.15 -13.76 8.66
N ASN A 53 9.65 -13.30 9.81
CA ASN A 53 11.05 -13.48 10.23
C ASN A 53 11.34 -14.91 10.73
N ARG A 54 10.77 -15.91 10.04
CA ARG A 54 10.90 -17.35 10.33
C ARG A 54 10.47 -18.16 9.11
N ARG A 55 10.93 -19.41 9.03
CA ARG A 55 10.46 -20.35 8.02
C ARG A 55 9.04 -20.79 8.32
N ILE A 56 8.16 -20.74 7.31
CA ILE A 56 6.79 -21.24 7.38
C ILE A 56 6.65 -22.37 6.35
N PRO A 57 6.25 -23.59 6.75
CA PRO A 57 6.42 -24.80 5.94
C PRO A 57 5.37 -24.99 4.84
N SER A 58 4.25 -24.27 4.87
CA SER A 58 3.18 -24.40 3.88
C SER A 58 2.51 -23.06 3.58
N LEU A 59 1.92 -22.96 2.39
CA LEU A 59 1.16 -21.79 1.95
C LEU A 59 -0.07 -21.53 2.84
N GLU A 60 -0.77 -22.59 3.26
CA GLU A 60 -1.95 -22.50 4.13
C GLU A 60 -1.58 -21.90 5.49
N ARG A 61 -0.44 -22.33 6.05
CA ARG A 61 0.05 -21.78 7.31
C ARG A 61 0.51 -20.35 7.13
N LEU A 62 1.20 -20.03 6.05
CA LEU A 62 1.59 -18.65 5.72
C LEU A 62 0.36 -17.73 5.66
N ARG A 63 -0.69 -18.15 4.95
CA ARG A 63 -1.95 -17.40 4.84
C ARG A 63 -2.57 -17.14 6.21
N SER A 64 -2.72 -18.19 7.01
CA SER A 64 -3.34 -18.11 8.34
C SER A 64 -2.58 -17.15 9.27
N GLU A 65 -1.25 -17.19 9.23
CA GLU A 65 -0.39 -16.35 10.06
C GLU A 65 -0.45 -14.87 9.62
N VAL A 66 -0.44 -14.60 8.32
CA VAL A 66 -0.60 -13.25 7.77
C VAL A 66 -1.98 -12.67 8.11
N GLU A 67 -3.05 -13.46 7.93
CA GLU A 67 -4.41 -13.04 8.28
C GLU A 67 -4.56 -12.73 9.77
N ALA A 68 -4.00 -13.58 10.64
CA ALA A 68 -3.99 -13.35 12.08
C ALA A 68 -3.25 -12.05 12.44
N TRP A 69 -2.09 -11.80 11.81
CA TRP A 69 -1.31 -10.57 12.00
C TRP A 69 -2.06 -9.32 11.54
N VAL A 70 -2.69 -9.35 10.36
CA VAL A 70 -3.53 -8.25 9.84
C VAL A 70 -4.70 -7.96 10.77
N ALA A 71 -5.39 -9.01 11.25
CA ALA A 71 -6.51 -8.87 12.16
C ALA A 71 -6.07 -8.26 13.50
N ALA A 72 -4.91 -8.67 14.03
CA ALA A 72 -4.36 -8.10 15.26
C ALA A 72 -4.04 -6.61 15.13
N ARG A 73 -3.35 -6.19 14.05
CA ARG A 73 -3.05 -4.77 13.80
C ARG A 73 -4.31 -3.94 13.58
N SER A 74 -5.30 -4.49 12.87
CA SER A 74 -6.59 -3.84 12.64
C SER A 74 -7.33 -3.61 13.96
N ARG A 75 -7.37 -4.62 14.85
CA ARG A 75 -7.99 -4.49 16.18
C ARG A 75 -7.26 -3.48 17.07
N ALA A 76 -5.94 -3.44 17.00
CA ALA A 76 -5.12 -2.48 17.72
C ALA A 76 -5.18 -1.06 17.12
N GLY A 77 -5.86 -0.86 15.99
CA GLY A 77 -5.96 0.44 15.33
C GLY A 77 -4.61 1.00 14.91
N ILE A 78 -3.64 0.15 14.59
CA ILE A 78 -2.30 0.60 14.23
C ILE A 78 -2.38 1.39 12.92
N THR A 79 -2.05 2.67 12.98
CA THR A 79 -1.96 3.55 11.82
C THR A 79 -0.52 3.79 11.45
N LEU A 80 -0.26 3.96 10.15
CA LEU A 80 1.02 4.44 9.67
C LEU A 80 1.23 5.90 10.12
N ASN A 81 2.35 6.16 10.80
CA ASN A 81 2.80 7.52 11.06
C ASN A 81 3.70 7.98 9.90
N TRP A 82 3.13 8.72 8.96
CA TRP A 82 3.86 9.22 7.80
C TRP A 82 4.68 10.48 8.16
N GLN A 83 6.01 10.37 8.13
CA GLN A 83 6.91 11.48 8.48
C GLN A 83 7.54 12.18 7.27
N PHE A 84 7.37 11.66 6.06
CA PHE A 84 8.01 12.20 4.86
C PHE A 84 7.15 13.30 4.22
N SER A 85 7.26 14.51 4.75
CA SER A 85 6.49 15.67 4.29
C SER A 85 6.97 16.23 2.95
N THR A 86 6.14 17.03 2.26
CA THR A 86 6.52 17.70 1.00
C THR A 86 7.80 18.55 1.12
N PRO A 87 8.03 19.34 2.19
CA PRO A 87 9.29 20.04 2.37
C PRO A 87 10.51 19.11 2.46
N VAL A 88 10.37 17.97 3.16
CA VAL A 88 11.42 16.96 3.24
C VAL A 88 11.66 16.34 1.87
N ALA A 89 10.60 16.00 1.14
CA ALA A 89 10.68 15.48 -0.21
C ALA A 89 11.44 16.42 -1.15
N ARG A 90 11.10 17.72 -1.16
CA ARG A 90 11.77 18.73 -1.98
C ARG A 90 13.26 18.86 -1.67
N ARG A 91 13.65 18.72 -0.39
CA ARG A 91 15.06 18.76 0.02
C ARG A 91 15.79 17.49 -0.41
N THR A 92 15.22 16.32 -0.13
CA THR A 92 15.82 15.01 -0.39
C THR A 92 15.93 14.70 -1.88
N LEU A 93 14.88 15.03 -2.66
CA LEU A 93 14.79 14.75 -4.09
C LEU A 93 15.20 15.94 -4.96
N ARG A 94 15.79 17.00 -4.38
CA ARG A 94 16.13 18.25 -5.06
C ARG A 94 16.84 18.01 -6.40
N ARG A 95 17.89 17.17 -6.40
CA ARG A 95 18.66 16.82 -7.60
C ARG A 95 17.84 16.15 -8.70
N HIS A 96 16.80 15.41 -8.32
CA HIS A 96 15.90 14.74 -9.27
C HIS A 96 14.80 15.68 -9.76
N CYS A 97 14.33 16.62 -8.93
CA CYS A 97 13.36 17.62 -9.32
C CYS A 97 13.94 18.71 -10.23
N GLU A 98 15.22 19.08 -10.07
CA GLU A 98 15.90 20.09 -10.91
C GLU A 98 15.94 19.70 -12.41
N ASN A 99 15.91 18.40 -12.71
CA ASN A 99 15.93 17.89 -14.10
C ASN A 99 14.53 17.64 -14.68
N ILE A 100 13.46 17.90 -13.92
CA ILE A 100 12.08 17.76 -14.40
C ILE A 100 11.61 19.15 -14.83
N CYS A 101 12.03 19.58 -16.02
CA CYS A 101 11.34 20.65 -16.75
C CYS A 101 10.08 20.04 -17.36
N ILE A 102 8.92 20.36 -16.81
CA ILE A 102 7.64 20.08 -17.47
C ILE A 102 7.42 21.24 -18.44
N ASN A 103 7.60 20.98 -19.74
CA ASN A 103 7.14 21.86 -20.82
C ASN A 103 5.61 21.80 -20.92
#